data_AF-A0A538F1U6-F1
#
_entry.id   AF-A0A538F1U6-F1
#
_cell.length_a   1.000
_cell.length_b   1.000
_cell.length_c   1.000
_cell.angle_alpha   90.00
_cell.angle_beta   90.00
_cell.angle_gamma   90.00
#
_symmetry.space_group_name_H-M   'P 1'
#
loop_
_entity.id
_entity.type
_entity.pdbx_description
1 polymer ?
#
loop_
_entity_poly.entity_id
_entity_poly.type
_entity_poly.pdbx_seq_one_letter_code
_entity_poly.pdbx_strand_id
1 'polypeptide(L)'
;MVAAASAAGCGSEPSKTVPAACLQGSGALESALAAAPGAVRIGGRRPSQCFAHASSQGDVENIGSIFVEAAEHLASDARARPHGPALLRLGFLIGAAHRGGDSAQGIYSELLRRLDSVAAGIGTSSPAYRRGRAAGRDHG
;
A
#
# COMPACT_ATOMS: atom_id res chain seq x y z
N MET A 1 -47.10 -28.86 -2.28
CA MET A 1 -46.41 -27.74 -1.59
C MET A 1 -45.37 -28.35 -0.69
N VAL A 2 -44.08 -28.14 -0.95
CA VAL A 2 -42.99 -28.64 -0.10
C VAL A 2 -42.10 -27.46 0.28
N ALA A 3 -41.73 -27.48 1.55
CA ALA A 3 -41.25 -26.40 2.40
C ALA A 3 -40.03 -25.64 1.87
N ALA A 4 -40.06 -24.32 2.07
CA ALA A 4 -38.92 -23.43 1.96
C ALA A 4 -37.94 -23.71 3.11
N ALA A 5 -36.72 -24.14 2.76
CA ALA A 5 -35.59 -24.14 3.68
C ALA A 5 -34.90 -22.77 3.59
N SER A 6 -35.20 -21.89 4.53
CA SER A 6 -34.48 -20.64 4.75
C SER A 6 -33.12 -20.96 5.36
N ALA A 7 -32.08 -20.98 4.52
CA ALA A 7 -30.70 -20.96 4.96
C ALA A 7 -30.32 -19.56 5.45
N ALA A 8 -30.60 -19.28 6.73
CA ALA A 8 -29.96 -18.20 7.46
C ALA A 8 -28.49 -18.57 7.71
N GLY A 9 -27.65 -18.33 6.70
CA GLY A 9 -26.20 -18.39 6.83
C GLY A 9 -25.68 -17.20 7.61
N CYS A 10 -25.70 -17.30 8.93
CA CYS A 10 -25.03 -16.40 9.86
C CYS A 10 -23.54 -16.80 9.89
N GLY A 11 -22.65 -15.89 9.48
CA GLY A 11 -21.21 -16.15 9.49
C GLY A 11 -20.43 -15.10 8.71
N SER A 12 -20.40 -13.86 9.20
CA SER A 12 -19.39 -12.91 8.74
C SER A 12 -18.06 -13.28 9.40
N GLU A 13 -17.36 -14.26 8.84
CA GLU A 13 -15.93 -14.36 9.08
C GLU A 13 -15.29 -13.02 8.65
N PRO A 14 -14.39 -12.42 9.44
CA PRO A 14 -13.65 -11.25 8.97
C PRO A 14 -12.97 -11.66 7.66
N SER A 15 -13.39 -11.02 6.56
CA SER A 15 -13.00 -11.44 5.22
C SER A 15 -11.48 -11.52 5.16
N LYS A 16 -10.94 -12.72 4.88
CA LYS A 16 -9.53 -12.99 4.57
C LYS A 16 -9.16 -12.45 3.19
N THR A 17 -9.62 -11.24 2.89
CA THR A 17 -9.66 -10.65 1.56
C THR A 17 -9.16 -9.24 1.70
N VAL A 18 -8.33 -8.83 0.75
CA VAL A 18 -7.87 -7.44 0.68
C VAL A 18 -9.10 -6.52 0.54
N PRO A 19 -9.21 -5.44 1.34
CA PRO A 19 -10.35 -4.55 1.23
C PRO A 19 -10.43 -3.89 -0.14
N ALA A 20 -11.65 -3.75 -0.68
CA ALA A 20 -11.90 -3.19 -2.01
C ALA A 20 -11.24 -1.81 -2.22
N ALA A 21 -11.14 -0.99 -1.17
CA ALA A 21 -10.44 0.29 -1.21
C ALA A 21 -8.95 0.17 -1.62
N CYS A 22 -8.30 -0.94 -1.27
CA CYS A 22 -6.90 -1.19 -1.63
C CYS A 22 -6.73 -1.70 -3.07
N LEU A 23 -7.84 -2.05 -3.74
CA LEU A 23 -7.88 -2.57 -5.10
C LEU A 23 -8.34 -1.50 -6.11
N GLN A 24 -8.41 -0.23 -5.70
CA GLN A 24 -8.84 0.90 -6.54
C GLN A 24 -7.79 1.34 -7.59
N GLY A 25 -6.62 0.70 -7.62
CA GLY A 25 -5.53 1.01 -8.57
C GLY A 25 -4.47 1.98 -8.02
N SER A 26 -3.37 2.09 -8.78
CA SER A 26 -2.21 2.96 -8.50
C SER A 26 -2.60 4.44 -8.40
N GLY A 27 -3.42 4.93 -9.34
CA GLY A 27 -3.85 6.33 -9.37
C GLY A 27 -4.64 6.78 -8.13
N ALA A 28 -5.46 5.90 -7.54
CA ALA A 28 -6.17 6.19 -6.29
C ALA A 28 -5.20 6.28 -5.09
N LEU A 29 -4.21 5.38 -5.05
CA LEU A 29 -3.14 5.39 -4.06
C LEU A 29 -2.26 6.63 -4.18
N GLU A 30 -1.84 7.00 -5.39
CA GLU A 30 -1.06 8.21 -5.68
C GLU A 30 -1.81 9.49 -5.30
N SER A 31 -3.11 9.54 -5.60
CA SER A 31 -3.99 10.65 -5.20
C SER A 31 -4.05 10.77 -3.67
N ALA A 32 -4.21 9.65 -2.96
CA ALA A 32 -4.19 9.65 -1.49
C ALA A 32 -2.83 10.11 -0.92
N LEU A 33 -1.72 9.71 -1.56
CA LEU A 33 -0.36 10.09 -1.16
C LEU A 33 -0.11 11.60 -1.28
N ALA A 34 -0.98 12.36 -1.96
CA ALA A 34 -0.92 13.82 -1.95
C ALA A 34 -1.01 14.42 -0.54
N ALA A 35 -1.63 13.71 0.41
CA ALA A 35 -1.74 14.11 1.82
C ALA A 35 -0.47 13.86 2.64
N ALA A 36 0.56 13.20 2.11
CA ALA A 36 1.79 12.94 2.84
C ALA A 36 2.54 14.25 3.19
N PRO A 37 3.16 14.35 4.38
CA PRO A 37 3.38 13.30 5.38
C PRO A 37 2.25 13.19 6.41
N GLY A 38 1.07 13.77 6.15
CA GLY A 38 -0.09 13.68 7.02
C GLY A 38 -0.90 12.40 6.82
N ALA A 39 -2.19 12.46 7.16
CA ALA A 39 -3.08 11.29 7.15
C ALA A 39 -3.46 10.85 5.72
N VAL A 40 -2.65 9.97 5.13
CA VAL A 40 -2.94 9.31 3.85
C VAL A 40 -4.03 8.25 4.04
N ARG A 41 -5.10 8.36 3.26
CA ARG A 41 -6.22 7.40 3.28
C ARG A 41 -6.71 7.04 1.89
N ILE A 42 -6.84 5.74 1.64
CA ILE A 42 -7.43 5.15 0.44
C ILE A 42 -8.77 4.54 0.85
N GLY A 43 -9.87 5.08 0.34
CA GLY A 43 -11.22 4.67 0.77
C GLY A 43 -11.40 4.68 2.29
N GLY A 44 -10.84 5.69 2.98
CA GLY A 44 -10.93 5.84 4.44
C GLY A 44 -9.89 5.05 5.25
N ARG A 45 -9.08 4.21 4.61
CA ARG A 45 -8.11 3.30 5.26
C ARG A 45 -6.67 3.74 5.03
N ARG A 46 -5.78 3.43 5.97
CA ARG A 46 -4.33 3.68 5.79
C ARG A 46 -3.73 2.67 4.80
N PRO A 47 -2.79 3.07 3.92
CA PRO A 47 -2.12 2.15 2.99
C PRO A 47 -1.55 0.87 3.64
N SER A 48 -0.94 0.96 4.82
CA SER A 48 -0.36 -0.19 5.55
C SER A 48 -1.38 -1.27 5.87
N GLN A 49 -2.64 -0.90 6.04
CA GLN A 49 -3.67 -1.87 6.40
C GLN A 49 -3.97 -2.80 5.21
N CYS A 50 -3.65 -2.42 3.96
CA CYS A 50 -3.87 -3.22 2.75
C CYS A 50 -3.13 -4.56 2.73
N PHE A 51 -2.17 -4.75 3.63
CA PHE A 51 -1.36 -5.96 3.77
C PHE A 51 -2.04 -6.92 4.78
N ALA A 52 -3.04 -7.67 4.33
CA ALA A 52 -3.76 -8.62 5.18
C ALA A 52 -2.94 -9.91 5.40
N HIS A 53 -3.08 -10.55 6.57
CA HIS A 53 -2.31 -11.76 6.93
C HIS A 53 -2.80 -13.02 6.21
N ALA A 54 -4.05 -13.03 5.78
CA ALA A 54 -4.61 -14.12 4.99
C ALA A 54 -5.12 -13.46 3.72
N SER A 55 -4.32 -13.54 2.66
CA SER A 55 -4.66 -13.04 1.34
C SER A 55 -4.49 -14.19 0.35
N SER A 56 -5.40 -14.26 -0.63
CA SER A 56 -5.21 -15.16 -1.75
C SER A 56 -3.95 -14.75 -2.54
N GLN A 57 -3.39 -15.66 -3.31
CA GLN A 57 -2.27 -15.32 -4.19
C GLN A 57 -2.62 -14.15 -5.13
N GLY A 58 -3.84 -14.16 -5.70
CA GLY A 58 -4.31 -13.07 -6.56
C GLY A 58 -4.44 -11.73 -5.84
N ASP A 59 -4.83 -11.73 -4.56
CA ASP A 59 -4.86 -10.51 -3.74
C ASP A 59 -3.46 -9.95 -3.49
N VAL A 60 -2.48 -10.83 -3.21
CA VAL A 60 -1.07 -10.44 -3.02
C VAL A 60 -0.50 -9.86 -4.31
N GLU A 61 -0.78 -10.49 -5.45
CA GLU A 61 -0.36 -10.02 -6.77
C GLU A 61 -0.98 -8.67 -7.13
N ASN A 62 -2.28 -8.49 -6.89
CA ASN A 62 -2.98 -7.22 -7.15
C ASN A 62 -2.44 -6.08 -6.30
N ILE A 63 -2.29 -6.29 -4.98
CA ILE A 63 -1.66 -5.31 -4.09
C ILE A 63 -0.23 -5.01 -4.55
N GLY A 64 0.52 -6.05 -4.89
CA GLY A 64 1.89 -5.89 -5.38
C GLY A 64 1.96 -5.01 -6.63
N SER A 65 1.11 -5.27 -7.62
CA SER A 65 1.03 -4.49 -8.84
C SER A 65 0.73 -3.02 -8.55
N ILE A 66 -0.31 -2.74 -7.75
CA ILE A 66 -0.75 -1.38 -7.42
C ILE A 66 0.35 -0.58 -6.72
N PHE A 67 1.01 -1.19 -5.73
CA PHE A 67 2.04 -0.51 -4.94
C PHE A 67 3.33 -0.30 -5.74
N VAL A 68 3.73 -1.28 -6.55
CA VAL A 68 4.93 -1.16 -7.40
C VAL A 68 4.73 -0.10 -8.46
N GLU A 69 3.58 -0.10 -9.15
CA GLU A 69 3.28 0.88 -10.20
C GLU A 69 3.28 2.31 -9.63
N ALA A 70 2.61 2.53 -8.49
CA ALA A 70 2.64 3.83 -7.82
C ALA A 70 4.06 4.25 -7.40
N ALA A 71 4.88 3.30 -6.92
CA ALA A 71 6.27 3.57 -6.57
C ALA A 71 7.11 3.94 -7.81
N GLU A 72 6.92 3.25 -8.93
CA GLU A 72 7.60 3.50 -10.20
C GLU A 72 7.22 4.88 -10.78
N HIS A 73 5.94 5.28 -10.73
CA HIS A 73 5.48 6.61 -11.11
C HIS A 73 6.11 7.71 -10.24
N LEU A 74 6.04 7.56 -8.91
CA LEU A 74 6.64 8.52 -7.98
C LEU A 74 8.16 8.61 -8.13
N ALA A 75 8.82 7.49 -8.40
CA ALA A 75 10.24 7.43 -8.70
C ALA A 75 10.59 8.18 -10.00
N SER A 76 9.80 7.99 -11.07
CA SER A 76 9.95 8.72 -12.32
C SER A 76 9.78 10.23 -12.10
N ASP A 77 8.73 10.62 -11.38
CA ASP A 77 8.43 12.01 -11.04
C ASP A 77 9.52 12.68 -10.21
N ALA A 78 10.08 11.96 -9.24
CA ALA A 78 11.18 12.42 -8.42
C ALA A 78 12.46 12.65 -9.22
N ARG A 79 12.75 11.82 -10.24
CA ARG A 79 13.87 12.04 -11.16
C ARG A 79 13.65 13.27 -12.03
N ALA A 80 12.44 13.44 -12.55
CA ALA A 80 12.08 14.58 -13.38
C ALA A 80 12.06 15.91 -12.58
N ARG A 81 11.69 15.85 -11.30
CA ARG A 81 11.57 17.00 -10.40
C ARG A 81 12.20 16.70 -9.03
N PRO A 82 13.54 16.80 -8.89
CA PRO A 82 14.28 16.42 -7.67
C PRO A 82 13.87 17.17 -6.40
N HIS A 83 13.29 18.36 -6.53
CA HIS A 83 12.80 19.17 -5.43
C HIS A 83 11.28 19.13 -5.25
N GLY A 84 10.59 18.29 -6.03
CA GLY A 84 9.16 18.10 -5.96
C GLY A 84 8.72 17.22 -4.76
N PRO A 85 7.40 17.07 -4.54
CA PRO A 85 6.87 16.29 -3.43
C PRO A 85 7.04 14.78 -3.60
N ALA A 86 7.40 14.31 -4.80
CA ALA A 86 7.43 12.89 -5.16
C ALA A 86 8.40 12.06 -4.28
N LEU A 87 9.56 12.60 -3.91
CA LEU A 87 10.49 11.92 -2.99
C LEU A 87 9.88 11.67 -1.61
N LEU A 88 9.15 12.64 -1.07
CA LEU A 88 8.48 12.50 0.22
C LEU A 88 7.36 11.46 0.12
N ARG A 89 6.54 11.52 -0.94
CA ARG A 89 5.44 10.59 -1.18
C ARG A 89 5.94 9.16 -1.40
N LEU A 90 7.01 8.98 -2.17
CA LEU A 90 7.67 7.69 -2.36
C LEU A 90 8.18 7.16 -1.01
N GLY A 91 8.86 7.99 -0.22
CA GLY A 91 9.26 7.62 1.14
C GLY A 91 8.08 7.12 1.96
N PHE A 92 6.97 7.88 2.00
CA PHE A 92 5.75 7.50 2.72
C PHE A 92 5.19 6.15 2.27
N LEU A 93 5.05 5.96 0.96
CA LEU A 93 4.56 4.70 0.37
C LEU A 93 5.41 3.51 0.83
N ILE A 94 6.74 3.61 0.73
CA ILE A 94 7.66 2.56 1.16
C ILE A 94 7.52 2.29 2.66
N GLY A 95 7.47 3.35 3.48
CA GLY A 95 7.31 3.21 4.92
C GLY A 95 6.00 2.52 5.33
N ALA A 96 4.90 2.88 4.66
CA ALA A 96 3.59 2.29 4.89
C ALA A 96 3.53 0.82 4.44
N ALA A 97 4.12 0.49 3.29
CA ALA A 97 4.23 -0.87 2.81
C ALA A 97 4.99 -1.76 3.79
N HIS A 98 6.15 -1.28 4.27
CA HIS A 98 6.93 -1.96 5.29
C HIS A 98 6.15 -2.15 6.60
N ARG A 99 5.43 -1.13 7.08
CA ARG A 99 4.57 -1.26 8.28
C ARG A 99 3.52 -2.37 8.11
N GLY A 100 2.87 -2.42 6.95
CA GLY A 100 1.86 -3.43 6.64
C GLY A 100 2.47 -4.83 6.49
N GLY A 101 3.52 -4.95 5.69
CA GLY A 101 4.20 -6.20 5.41
C GLY A 101 4.89 -6.84 6.61
N ASP A 102 5.43 -6.05 7.55
CA ASP A 102 5.99 -6.54 8.82
C ASP A 102 4.94 -7.31 9.64
N SER A 103 3.67 -6.93 9.53
CA SER A 103 2.59 -7.62 10.22
C SER A 103 2.20 -8.94 9.51
N ALA A 104 2.39 -9.03 8.20
CA ALA A 104 1.88 -10.13 7.36
C ALA A 104 2.83 -11.36 7.25
N GLN A 105 3.66 -11.62 8.27
CA GLN A 105 4.47 -12.85 8.41
C GLN A 105 5.27 -13.27 7.15
N GLY A 106 5.78 -12.30 6.39
CA GLY A 106 6.64 -12.56 5.21
C GLY A 106 5.91 -12.81 3.90
N ILE A 107 4.57 -12.81 3.87
CA ILE A 107 3.75 -12.98 2.64
C ILE A 107 4.14 -11.98 1.56
N TYR A 108 4.45 -10.74 1.96
CA TYR A 108 4.80 -9.65 1.05
C TYR A 108 6.30 -9.39 0.96
N SER A 109 7.17 -10.29 1.42
CA SER A 109 8.63 -10.09 1.45
C SER A 109 9.22 -9.73 0.08
N GLU A 110 8.79 -10.43 -0.97
CA GLU A 110 9.21 -10.16 -2.35
C GLU A 110 8.71 -8.80 -2.85
N LEU A 111 7.46 -8.43 -2.53
CA LEU A 111 6.93 -7.10 -2.84
C LEU A 111 7.76 -6.00 -2.16
N LEU A 112 8.05 -6.14 -0.86
CA LEU A 112 8.87 -5.17 -0.11
C LEU A 112 10.27 -5.03 -0.74
N ARG A 113 10.90 -6.14 -1.13
CA ARG A 113 12.20 -6.15 -1.80
C ARG A 113 12.15 -5.38 -3.13
N ARG A 114 11.09 -5.57 -3.92
CA ARG A 114 10.90 -4.85 -5.19
C ARG A 114 10.69 -3.36 -4.97
N LEU A 115 9.87 -2.98 -4.00
CA LEU A 115 9.64 -1.59 -3.61
C LEU A 115 10.94 -0.89 -3.15
N ASP A 116 11.75 -1.56 -2.33
CA ASP A 116 13.04 -1.03 -1.91
C ASP A 116 14.01 -0.88 -3.09
N SER A 117 13.97 -1.81 -4.04
CA SER A 117 14.77 -1.74 -5.28
C SER A 117 14.39 -0.54 -6.15
N VAL A 118 13.10 -0.22 -6.27
CA VAL A 118 12.62 1.00 -6.96
C VAL A 118 13.17 2.25 -6.26
N ALA A 119 13.08 2.31 -4.93
CA ALA A 119 13.51 3.46 -4.15
C ALA A 119 15.03 3.69 -4.18
N ALA A 120 15.83 2.61 -4.22
CA ALA A 120 17.29 2.67 -4.27
C ALA A 120 17.82 3.55 -5.42
N GLY A 121 17.09 3.63 -6.54
CA GLY A 121 17.47 4.42 -7.71
C GLY A 121 17.21 5.93 -7.65
N ILE A 122 16.65 6.47 -6.55
CA ILE A 122 16.08 7.85 -6.49
C ILE A 122 16.73 8.75 -5.41
N GLY A 123 17.70 8.26 -4.64
CA GLY A 123 18.34 9.04 -3.57
C GLY A 123 17.62 8.91 -2.23
N THR A 124 17.65 7.70 -1.66
CA THR A 124 17.08 7.37 -0.33
C THR A 124 17.75 8.12 0.83
N SER A 125 18.91 8.74 0.58
CA SER A 125 19.63 9.63 1.51
C SER A 125 19.05 11.04 1.56
N SER A 126 18.03 11.39 0.77
CA SER A 126 17.42 12.71 0.85
C SER A 126 16.62 12.89 2.15
N PRO A 127 16.64 14.09 2.77
CA PRO A 127 15.81 14.38 3.95
C PRO A 127 14.30 14.21 3.68
N ALA A 128 13.85 14.54 2.47
CA ALA A 128 12.44 14.41 2.08
C ALA A 128 12.00 12.93 2.08
N TYR A 129 12.78 12.05 1.44
CA TYR A 129 12.50 10.61 1.45
C TYR A 129 12.49 10.04 2.87
N ARG A 130 13.50 10.36 3.69
CA ARG A 130 13.57 9.87 5.07
C ARG A 130 12.38 10.30 5.92
N ARG A 131 11.97 11.58 5.81
CA ARG A 131 10.77 12.09 6.51
C ARG A 131 9.51 11.36 6.06
N GLY A 132 9.33 11.19 4.76
CA GLY A 132 8.23 10.41 4.21
C GLY A 132 8.22 8.99 4.77
N ARG A 133 9.37 8.29 4.69
CA ARG A 133 9.51 6.91 5.16
C ARG A 133 9.23 6.75 6.64
N ALA A 134 9.67 7.69 7.47
CA ALA A 134 9.37 7.71 8.89
C ALA A 134 7.85 7.88 9.14
N ALA A 135 7.20 8.84 8.48
CA ALA A 135 5.76 9.06 8.60
C ALA A 135 4.95 7.84 8.13
N GLY A 136 5.33 7.23 7.00
CA GLY A 136 4.70 6.01 6.51
C GLY A 136 4.84 4.83 7.47
N ARG A 137 6.02 4.66 8.10
CA ARG A 137 6.23 3.63 9.13
C ARG A 137 5.38 3.88 10.38
N ASP A 138 5.17 5.14 10.75
CA ASP A 138 4.48 5.55 11.97
C ASP A 138 2.94 5.54 11.86
N HIS A 139 2.39 6.01 10.74
CA HIS A 139 0.94 6.14 10.58
C HIS A 139 0.44 5.99 9.14
N GLY A 140 1.30 5.49 8.25
CA GLY A 140 0.88 5.06 6.92
C GLY A 140 0.04 3.79 6.95
#